data_AF-A0A4V1IYS7-F1
#
_entry.id   AF-A0A4V1IYS7-F1
#
_cell.length_a   1.000
_cell.length_b   1.000
_cell.length_c   1.000
_cell.angle_alpha   90.00
_cell.angle_beta   90.00
_cell.angle_gamma   90.00
#
_symmetry.space_group_name_H-M   'P 1'
#
loop_
_entity.id
_entity.type
_entity.pdbx_description
1 polymer ?
#
loop_
_entity_poly.entity_id
_entity_poly.type
_entity_poly.pdbx_seq_one_letter_code
_entity_poly.pdbx_strand_id
1 'polypeptide(L)'
;MNNKLGYACIIINKTCQTQTTTSGRILGQPSSTRPELFAIISGLTQCPANANIKVFSDSQNALTIMNTIFSKFPHQTLKPTKTPNLDIIDHALYLRSQFAGSIIFEHVKGHS
;
A
#
# COMPACT_ATOMS: atom_id res chain seq x y z
N MET A 1 -14.61 19.19 -12.23
CA MET A 1 -15.05 18.27 -11.15
C MET A 1 -13.85 17.97 -10.25
N ASN A 2 -13.88 18.39 -8.98
CA ASN A 2 -12.84 18.09 -8.00
C ASN A 2 -13.07 16.68 -7.43
N ASN A 3 -12.63 15.64 -8.14
CA ASN A 3 -12.66 14.28 -7.61
C ASN A 3 -11.61 14.17 -6.51
N LYS A 4 -12.06 14.26 -5.25
CA LYS A 4 -11.23 14.06 -4.07
C LYS A 4 -11.47 12.63 -3.60
N LEU A 5 -10.44 11.80 -3.63
CA LEU A 5 -10.49 10.44 -3.10
C LEU A 5 -9.86 10.42 -1.70
N GLY A 6 -10.51 9.79 -0.74
CA GLY A 6 -9.99 9.62 0.62
C GLY A 6 -9.27 8.29 0.77
N TYR A 7 -8.26 8.24 1.62
CA TYR A 7 -7.63 6.99 2.05
C TYR A 7 -7.45 7.02 3.56
N ALA A 8 -7.42 5.84 4.18
CA ALA A 8 -7.10 5.68 5.58
C ALA A 8 -6.47 4.31 5.83
N CYS A 9 -5.57 4.23 6.81
CA CYS A 9 -5.03 2.99 7.33
C CYS A 9 -5.04 3.01 8.86
N ILE A 10 -5.21 1.83 9.45
CA ILE A 10 -5.08 1.59 10.89
C ILE A 10 -3.90 0.64 11.07
N ILE A 11 -2.95 1.04 11.91
CA ILE A 11 -1.76 0.25 12.22
C ILE A 11 -1.89 -0.22 13.67
N ILE A 12 -1.82 -1.52 13.87
CA ILE A 12 -1.85 -2.15 15.19
C ILE A 12 -0.48 -2.76 15.46
N ASN A 13 0.28 -2.15 16.37
CA ASN A 13 1.54 -2.71 16.84
C ASN A 13 1.24 -3.64 18.03
N LYS A 14 1.32 -4.95 17.80
CA LYS A 14 1.05 -5.95 18.83
C LYS A 14 2.10 -5.98 19.94
N THR A 15 3.34 -5.61 19.66
CA THR A 15 4.43 -5.61 20.65
C THR A 15 4.23 -4.50 21.68
N CYS A 16 3.91 -3.30 21.22
CA CYS A 16 3.72 -2.14 22.09
C CYS A 16 2.25 -1.94 22.51
N GLN A 17 1.32 -2.75 22.00
CA GLN A 17 -0.12 -2.62 22.21
C GLN A 17 -0.67 -1.24 21.82
N THR A 18 -0.11 -0.64 20.76
CA THR A 18 -0.51 0.68 20.28
C THR A 18 -1.29 0.58 18.98
N GLN A 19 -2.26 1.49 18.81
CA GLN A 19 -2.98 1.68 17.57
C GLN A 19 -2.75 3.10 17.06
N THR A 20 -2.41 3.24 15.78
CA THR A 20 -2.30 4.53 15.10
C THR A 20 -3.18 4.55 13.86
N THR A 21 -3.86 5.67 13.63
CA THR A 21 -4.69 5.87 12.45
C THR A 21 -4.11 6.99 11.62
N THR A 22 -4.01 6.79 10.32
CA THR A 22 -3.57 7.82 9.37
C THR A 22 -4.57 7.89 8.24
N SER A 23 -4.97 9.10 7.87
CA SER A 23 -5.89 9.33 6.76
C SER A 23 -5.49 10.58 6.00
N GLY A 24 -5.92 10.63 4.75
CA GLY A 24 -5.59 11.74 3.87
C GLY A 24 -6.51 11.82 2.66
N ARG A 25 -6.26 12.83 1.82
CA ARG A 25 -7.01 13.08 0.58
C ARG A 25 -6.05 13.15 -0.59
N ILE A 26 -6.40 12.46 -1.67
CA ILE A 26 -5.69 12.51 -2.94
C ILE A 26 -6.36 13.57 -3.79
N LEU A 27 -5.55 14.51 -4.28
CA LEU A 27 -5.99 15.59 -5.16
C LEU A 27 -5.66 15.21 -6.61
N GLY A 28 -6.67 15.27 -7.49
CA GLY A 28 -6.51 14.93 -8.91
C GLY A 28 -6.41 13.42 -9.18
N GLN A 29 -6.38 13.07 -10.48
CA GLN A 29 -6.25 11.69 -11.00
C GLN A 29 -7.21 10.67 -10.39
N PRO A 30 -8.50 10.66 -10.80
CA PRO A 30 -9.46 9.68 -10.30
C PRO A 30 -9.11 8.27 -10.79
N SER A 31 -8.83 7.39 -9.85
CA SER A 31 -8.76 5.93 -10.04
C SER A 31 -9.25 5.29 -8.76
N SER A 32 -10.19 4.35 -8.85
CA SER A 32 -10.73 3.65 -7.68
C SER A 32 -9.62 2.96 -6.88
N THR A 33 -8.60 2.40 -7.56
CA THR A 33 -7.49 1.69 -6.91
C THR A 33 -6.45 2.59 -6.26
N ARG A 34 -6.39 3.87 -6.65
CA ARG A 34 -5.40 4.81 -6.13
C ARG A 34 -5.49 5.06 -4.61
N PRO A 35 -6.65 5.38 -4.01
CA PRO A 35 -6.78 5.53 -2.56
C PRO A 35 -6.42 4.27 -1.79
N GLU A 36 -6.73 3.09 -2.33
CA GLU A 36 -6.43 1.81 -1.69
C GLU A 36 -4.92 1.57 -1.65
N LEU A 37 -4.21 1.82 -2.75
CA LEU A 37 -2.74 1.75 -2.78
C LEU A 37 -2.10 2.78 -1.84
N PHE A 38 -2.61 4.01 -1.80
CA PHE A 38 -2.14 5.05 -0.88
C PHE A 38 -2.31 4.66 0.58
N ALA A 39 -3.45 4.03 0.95
CA ALA A 39 -3.67 3.53 2.30
C ALA A 39 -2.61 2.51 2.70
N ILE A 40 -2.33 1.53 1.83
CA ILE A 40 -1.33 0.49 2.11
C ILE A 40 0.06 1.12 2.25
N ILE A 41 0.47 1.96 1.29
CA ILE A 41 1.80 2.60 1.33
C ILE A 41 1.97 3.49 2.56
N SER A 42 0.97 4.31 2.88
CA SER A 42 1.01 5.17 4.08
C SER A 42 1.14 4.34 5.37
N GLY A 43 0.50 3.17 5.42
CA GLY A 43 0.66 2.23 6.53
C GLY A 43 2.08 1.68 6.61
N LEU A 44 2.61 1.18 5.48
CA LEU A 44 3.95 0.60 5.42
C LEU A 44 5.06 1.61 5.75
N THR A 45 4.93 2.88 5.34
CA THR A 45 5.92 3.93 5.65
C THR A 45 6.10 4.20 7.15
N GLN A 46 5.11 3.84 7.96
CA GLN A 46 5.14 4.04 9.41
C GLN A 46 5.63 2.80 10.17
N CYS A 47 5.83 1.68 9.47
CA CYS A 47 6.30 0.46 10.08
C CYS A 47 7.84 0.41 10.07
N PRO A 48 8.48 -0.14 11.12
CA PRO A 48 9.92 -0.38 11.12
C PRO A 48 10.33 -1.32 9.98
N ALA A 49 11.46 -1.06 9.32
CA ALA A 49 11.95 -1.81 8.16
C ALA A 49 12.15 -3.33 8.40
N ASN A 50 12.35 -3.74 9.65
CA ASN A 50 12.54 -5.12 10.06
C ASN A 50 11.28 -5.78 10.64
N ALA A 51 10.13 -5.09 10.62
CA ALA A 51 8.88 -5.61 11.17
C ALA A 51 8.28 -6.70 10.27
N ASN A 52 7.60 -7.67 10.90
CA ASN A 52 6.74 -8.62 10.21
C ASN A 52 5.33 -8.05 10.13
N ILE A 53 4.91 -7.67 8.92
CA ILE A 53 3.68 -6.91 8.68
C ILE A 53 2.66 -7.82 8.01
N LYS A 54 1.43 -7.80 8.50
CA LYS A 54 0.26 -8.33 7.81
C LYS A 54 -0.67 -7.19 7.43
N VAL A 55 -0.94 -7.04 6.14
CA VAL A 55 -1.82 -6.02 5.57
C VAL A 55 -3.15 -6.66 5.21
N PHE A 56 -4.24 -6.04 5.64
CA PHE A 56 -5.61 -6.46 5.32
C PHE A 56 -6.30 -5.38 4.49
N SER A 57 -6.98 -5.78 3.41
CA SER A 57 -7.81 -4.89 2.58
C SER A 57 -8.87 -5.67 1.83
N ASP A 58 -10.00 -5.03 1.52
CA ASP A 58 -11.04 -5.54 0.64
C ASP A 58 -10.81 -5.22 -0.84
N SER A 59 -9.77 -4.43 -1.17
CA SER A 59 -9.37 -4.20 -2.55
C SER A 59 -8.45 -5.32 -3.05
N GLN A 60 -9.06 -6.33 -3.68
CA GLN A 60 -8.31 -7.41 -4.35
C GLN A 60 -7.32 -6.86 -5.39
N ASN A 61 -7.68 -5.78 -6.09
CA ASN A 61 -6.81 -5.17 -7.10
C ASN A 61 -5.56 -4.55 -6.45
N ALA A 62 -5.73 -3.77 -5.38
CA ALA A 62 -4.61 -3.18 -4.65
C ALA A 62 -3.69 -4.25 -4.06
N LEU A 63 -4.24 -5.29 -3.43
CA LEU A 63 -3.46 -6.39 -2.88
C LEU A 63 -2.71 -7.18 -3.95
N THR A 64 -3.27 -7.35 -5.15
CA THR A 64 -2.59 -8.03 -6.26
C THR A 64 -1.37 -7.25 -6.74
N ILE A 65 -1.51 -5.92 -6.89
CA ILE A 65 -0.41 -5.02 -7.25
C ILE A 65 0.69 -5.07 -6.19
N MET A 66 0.32 -4.91 -4.92
CA MET A 66 1.28 -4.90 -3.81
C MET A 66 1.97 -6.26 -3.62
N ASN A 67 1.22 -7.37 -3.68
CA ASN A 67 1.83 -8.71 -3.69
C ASN A 67 2.85 -8.85 -4.82
N THR A 68 2.54 -8.38 -6.02
CA THR A 68 3.48 -8.47 -7.17
C THR A 68 4.77 -7.70 -6.90
N ILE A 69 4.67 -6.50 -6.33
CA ILE A 69 5.83 -5.65 -6.01
C ILE A 69 6.67 -6.26 -4.89
N PHE A 70 6.03 -6.79 -3.84
CA PHE A 70 6.73 -7.23 -2.64
C PHE A 70 7.21 -8.70 -2.67
N SER A 71 6.63 -9.54 -3.55
CA SER A 71 7.04 -10.94 -3.75
C SER A 71 8.19 -11.13 -4.72
N LYS A 72 8.42 -10.20 -5.67
CA LYS A 72 9.48 -10.31 -6.68
C LYS A 72 10.67 -9.40 -6.34
N PHE A 73 11.87 -9.97 -6.25
CA PHE A 73 13.16 -9.26 -6.30
C PHE A 73 13.89 -9.58 -7.63
N PRO A 74 14.77 -8.71 -8.14
CA PRO A 74 14.61 -7.29 -8.49
C PRO A 74 14.25 -7.11 -9.98
N HIS A 75 13.78 -5.91 -10.33
CA HIS A 75 13.73 -5.34 -11.69
C HIS A 75 13.35 -6.27 -12.85
N GLN A 76 12.05 -6.36 -13.15
CA GLN A 76 11.67 -6.14 -14.54
C GLN A 76 11.07 -4.75 -14.59
N THR A 77 11.88 -3.82 -15.10
CA THR A 77 11.53 -2.44 -15.46
C THR A 77 10.08 -2.38 -15.94
N LEU A 78 9.17 -1.96 -15.07
CA LEU A 78 7.85 -1.54 -15.49
C LEU A 78 8.07 -0.47 -16.54
N LYS A 79 7.60 -0.70 -17.78
CA LYS A 79 7.80 0.25 -18.87
C LYS A 79 7.18 1.59 -18.43
N PRO A 80 7.97 2.67 -18.27
CA PRO A 80 7.53 3.90 -17.59
C PRO A 80 6.34 4.61 -18.24
N THR A 81 5.99 4.27 -19.48
CA THR A 81 5.11 5.11 -20.31
C THR A 81 3.64 4.67 -20.36
N LYS A 82 3.24 3.57 -19.70
CA LYS A 82 1.82 3.10 -19.73
C LYS A 82 1.25 2.53 -18.43
N THR A 83 2.02 2.48 -17.34
CA THR A 83 1.54 1.87 -16.09
C THR A 83 0.72 2.90 -15.28
N PRO A 84 -0.58 2.66 -15.02
CA PRO A 84 -1.35 3.50 -14.11
C PRO A 84 -0.73 3.50 -12.70
N ASN A 85 -0.77 4.62 -11.99
CA ASN A 85 -0.23 4.77 -10.63
C ASN A 85 1.29 4.49 -10.49
N LEU A 86 2.07 4.76 -11.54
CA LEU A 86 3.52 4.56 -11.55
C LEU A 86 4.22 5.22 -10.35
N ASP A 87 3.78 6.42 -9.97
CA ASP A 87 4.30 7.17 -8.82
C ASP A 87 4.17 6.38 -7.49
N ILE A 88 3.05 5.68 -7.30
CA ILE A 88 2.84 4.84 -6.12
C ILE A 88 3.68 3.57 -6.21
N ILE A 89 3.81 3.01 -7.40
CA ILE A 89 4.59 1.80 -7.62
C ILE A 89 6.08 2.04 -7.37
N ASP A 90 6.62 3.18 -7.82
CA ASP A 90 8.01 3.57 -7.56
C ASP A 90 8.26 3.74 -6.06
N HIS A 91 7.32 4.34 -5.33
CA HIS A 91 7.39 4.44 -3.87
C HIS A 91 7.34 3.05 -3.20
N ALA A 92 6.45 2.18 -3.67
CA ALA A 92 6.34 0.81 -3.16
C ALA A 92 7.63 0.00 -3.37
N LEU A 93 8.27 0.16 -4.53
CA LEU A 93 9.57 -0.46 -4.84
C LEU A 93 10.67 0.07 -3.95
N TYR A 94 10.72 1.39 -3.74
CA TYR A 94 11.65 1.99 -2.79
C TYR A 94 11.47 1.42 -1.39
N LEU A 95 10.24 1.38 -0.86
CA LEU A 95 9.96 0.77 0.44
C LEU A 95 10.38 -0.69 0.48
N ARG A 96 10.04 -1.47 -0.55
CA ARG A 96 10.44 -2.87 -0.64
C ARG A 96 11.95 -3.06 -0.53
N SER A 97 12.74 -2.16 -1.14
CA SER A 97 14.21 -2.20 -1.06
C SER A 97 14.75 -1.92 0.34
N GLN A 98 14.02 -1.18 1.16
CA GLN A 98 14.39 -0.85 2.54
C GLN A 98 13.88 -1.89 3.55
N PHE A 99 12.78 -2.59 3.23
CA PHE A 99 12.17 -3.58 4.11
C PHE A 99 12.92 -4.93 4.09
N ALA A 100 13.53 -5.27 5.22
CA ALA A 100 14.13 -6.57 5.48
C ALA A 100 13.14 -7.58 6.09
N GLY A 101 12.08 -7.09 6.74
CA GLY A 101 11.03 -7.92 7.31
C GLY A 101 10.11 -8.57 6.28
N SER A 102 9.23 -9.46 6.76
CA SER A 102 8.20 -10.09 5.91
C SER A 102 6.96 -9.21 5.80
N ILE A 103 6.35 -9.16 4.61
CA ILE A 103 5.09 -8.47 4.38
C ILE A 103 4.12 -9.45 3.72
N ILE A 104 2.99 -9.69 4.37
CA ILE A 104 1.93 -10.60 3.90
C ILE A 104 0.67 -9.78 3.65
N PHE A 105 0.04 -10.01 2.50
CA PHE A 105 -1.18 -9.32 2.10
C PHE A 105 -2.36 -10.31 2.12
N GLU A 106 -3.40 -9.98 2.86
CA GLU A 106 -4.58 -10.84 3.07
C GLU A 106 -5.85 -10.09 2.66
N HIS A 107 -6.58 -10.67 1.70
CA HIS A 107 -7.85 -10.12 1.25
C HIS A 107 -8.95 -10.40 2.28
N VAL A 108 -9.68 -9.37 2.68
CA VAL A 108 -10.85 -9.48 3.57
C VAL A 108 -12.10 -9.07 2.82
N LYS A 109 -13.26 -9.62 3.17
CA LYS A 109 -14.52 -9.16 2.55
C LYS A 109 -14.82 -7.74 3.04
N GLY A 110 -15.23 -6.86 2.12
CA GLY A 110 -15.78 -5.56 2.48
C GLY A 110 -17.00 -5.73 3.40
N HIS A 111 -17.22 -4.76 4.27
CA HIS A 111 -18.39 -4.76 5.15
C HIS A 111 -19.67 -4.79 4.29
N SER A 112 -20.55 -5.77 4.57
CA SER A 112 -21.94 -5.79 4.10
C SER A 112 -22.83 -4.99 5.04
#